data_AF-A0A290Z797-F1
#
_entry.id   AF-A0A290Z797-F1
#
_cell.length_a   1.000
_cell.length_b   1.000
_cell.length_c   1.000
_cell.angle_alpha   90.00
_cell.angle_beta   90.00
_cell.angle_gamma   90.00
#
_symmetry.space_group_name_H-M   'P 1'
#
loop_
_entity.id
_entity.type
_entity.pdbx_description
1 polymer ?
#
loop_
_entity_poly.entity_id
_entity_poly.type
_entity_poly.pdbx_seq_one_letter_code
_entity_poly.pdbx_strand_id
1 'polypeptide(L)'
;MGKTDKTRPWWVQMADAPMSTCVPVHDHRFGGCALPAVISEATASLGQPRSGCHWAGSASYWFRRCESRGHREWAFRRREDRRRDRRAARRALREHLG
;
A
#
# COMPACT_ATOMS: atom_id res chain seq x y z
N MET A 1 27.12 -6.57 2.89
CA MET A 1 25.85 -6.39 2.16
C MET A 1 24.81 -5.91 3.19
N GLY A 2 24.24 -4.72 3.01
CA GLY A 2 23.61 -3.94 4.09
C GLY A 2 22.20 -4.41 4.49
N LYS A 3 21.84 -4.13 5.76
CA LYS A 3 20.63 -4.57 6.51
C LYS A 3 19.26 -4.19 5.90
N THR A 4 19.24 -3.56 4.74
CA THR A 4 18.01 -3.28 3.97
C THR A 4 18.39 -3.29 2.50
N ASP A 5 18.12 -4.40 1.82
CA ASP A 5 18.23 -4.45 0.37
C ASP A 5 17.15 -3.56 -0.24
N LYS A 6 17.58 -2.38 -0.71
CA LYS A 6 16.72 -1.35 -1.32
C LYS A 6 16.09 -1.81 -2.64
N THR A 7 16.51 -2.96 -3.18
CA THR A 7 15.95 -3.54 -4.41
C THR A 7 14.71 -4.39 -4.17
N ARG A 8 14.44 -4.79 -2.92
CA ARG A 8 13.22 -5.53 -2.57
C ARG A 8 11.98 -4.69 -2.85
N PRO A 9 10.84 -5.31 -3.20
CA PRO A 9 9.58 -4.58 -3.37
C PRO A 9 9.24 -3.73 -2.15
N TRP A 10 8.65 -2.56 -2.36
CA TRP A 10 8.40 -1.59 -1.29
C TRP A 10 7.64 -2.18 -0.08
N TRP A 11 6.66 -3.05 -0.32
CA TRP A 11 5.85 -3.67 0.73
C TRP A 11 6.63 -4.74 1.52
N VAL A 12 7.62 -5.38 0.88
CA VAL A 12 8.52 -6.33 1.55
C VAL A 12 9.43 -5.59 2.50
N GLN A 13 9.96 -4.43 2.08
CA GLN A 13 10.75 -3.57 2.96
C GLN A 13 9.95 -3.13 4.20
N MET A 14 8.65 -2.88 4.05
CA MET A 14 7.75 -2.58 5.17
C MET A 14 7.54 -3.79 6.09
N ALA A 15 7.33 -4.98 5.51
CA ALA A 15 7.09 -6.21 6.24
C ALA A 15 8.34 -6.75 6.98
N ASP A 16 9.54 -6.50 6.46
CA ASP A 16 10.81 -6.96 7.06
C ASP A 16 11.15 -6.22 8.37
N ALA A 17 10.74 -4.96 8.49
CA ALA A 17 11.09 -4.10 9.63
C ALA A 17 9.90 -3.24 10.11
N PRO A 18 8.77 -3.88 10.50
CA PRO A 18 7.60 -3.18 11.00
C PRO A 18 7.96 -2.27 12.17
N MET A 19 7.26 -1.15 12.31
CA MET A 19 7.54 -0.07 13.26
C MET A 19 8.80 0.76 12.97
N SER A 20 9.73 0.27 12.14
CA SER A 20 10.89 1.04 11.65
C SER A 20 10.61 1.65 10.28
N THR A 21 10.21 0.81 9.32
CA THR A 21 9.90 1.20 7.93
C THR A 21 8.44 1.57 7.73
N CYS A 22 7.57 1.18 8.65
CA CYS A 22 6.15 1.48 8.57
C CYS A 22 5.52 1.65 9.95
N VAL A 23 4.38 2.33 10.00
CA VAL A 23 3.59 2.59 11.20
C VAL A 23 2.12 2.29 10.93
N PRO A 24 1.36 1.84 11.95
CA PRO A 24 -0.07 1.69 11.81
C PRO A 24 -0.71 3.08 11.77
N VAL A 25 -1.60 3.30 10.80
CA VAL A 25 -2.48 4.46 10.74
C VAL A 25 -3.87 3.98 11.05
N HIS A 26 -4.46 4.53 12.09
CA HIS A 26 -5.80 4.17 12.56
C HIS A 26 -6.83 5.17 12.07
N ASP A 27 -7.86 4.66 11.39
CA ASP A 27 -9.06 5.40 11.04
C ASP A 27 -10.28 4.58 11.46
N HIS A 28 -10.81 4.90 12.65
CA HIS A 28 -11.93 4.22 13.29
C HIS A 28 -13.27 4.90 13.00
N ARG A 29 -13.32 5.81 12.02
CA ARG A 29 -14.55 6.56 11.71
C ARG A 29 -15.75 5.65 11.41
N PHE A 30 -15.50 4.46 10.89
CA PHE A 30 -16.53 3.50 10.46
C PHE A 30 -16.57 2.21 11.29
N GLY A 31 -16.05 2.21 12.53
CA GLY A 31 -16.16 1.08 13.44
C GLY A 31 -14.83 0.70 14.11
N GLY A 32 -14.72 -0.57 14.51
CA GLY A 32 -13.56 -1.11 15.19
C GLY A 32 -12.27 -1.04 14.37
N CYS A 33 -11.15 -1.32 15.01
CA CYS A 33 -9.85 -1.32 14.34
C CYS A 33 -9.80 -2.39 13.25
N ALA A 34 -9.82 -1.96 11.99
CA ALA A 34 -9.70 -2.82 10.83
C ALA A 34 -8.24 -2.94 10.35
N LEU A 35 -7.26 -2.70 11.23
CA LEU A 35 -5.85 -2.74 10.85
C LEU A 35 -5.48 -4.19 10.49
N PRO A 36 -4.98 -4.45 9.28
CA PRO A 36 -4.61 -5.80 8.90
C PRO A 36 -3.46 -6.34 9.75
N ALA A 37 -3.59 -7.56 10.27
CA ALA A 37 -2.56 -8.20 11.08
C ALA A 37 -1.26 -8.48 10.29
N VAL A 38 -1.37 -8.62 8.96
CA VAL A 38 -0.26 -8.93 8.06
C VAL A 38 0.00 -7.75 7.12
N ILE A 39 1.27 -7.37 7.00
CA ILE A 39 1.76 -6.41 6.01
C ILE A 39 1.97 -7.16 4.71
N SER A 40 1.17 -6.84 3.70
CA SER A 40 1.26 -7.36 2.34
C SER A 40 1.15 -6.20 1.35
N GLU A 41 1.34 -6.50 0.07
CA GLU A 41 1.14 -5.53 -1.00
C GLU A 41 -0.24 -4.86 -0.97
N ALA A 42 -1.28 -5.62 -0.60
CA ALA A 42 -2.66 -5.13 -0.59
C ALA A 42 -3.00 -4.30 0.66
N THR A 43 -2.40 -4.64 1.81
CA THR A 43 -2.71 -4.03 3.11
C THR A 43 -1.79 -2.86 3.44
N ALA A 44 -0.60 -2.84 2.86
CA ALA A 44 0.34 -1.74 2.98
C ALA A 44 -0.04 -0.59 2.03
N SER A 45 0.33 0.63 2.41
CA SER A 45 0.14 1.80 1.58
C SER A 45 1.25 2.81 1.78
N LEU A 46 1.81 3.31 0.68
CA LEU A 46 2.58 4.55 0.69
C LEU A 46 1.66 5.76 0.43
N GLY A 47 0.42 5.58 0.00
CA GLY A 47 -0.54 6.69 -0.06
C GLY A 47 -1.26 6.85 1.26
N GLN A 48 -1.85 8.02 1.52
CA GLN A 48 -3.00 8.09 2.41
C GLN A 48 -4.21 7.47 1.67
N PRO A 49 -4.73 6.32 2.12
CA PRO A 49 -6.01 5.82 1.65
C PRO A 49 -7.12 6.81 2.03
N ARG A 50 -8.26 6.75 1.34
CA ARG A 50 -9.39 7.64 1.60
C ARG A 50 -10.09 7.33 2.94
N SER A 51 -9.91 6.12 3.47
CA SER A 51 -10.45 5.68 4.74
C SER A 51 -9.80 4.37 5.21
N GLY A 52 -9.98 4.06 6.49
CA GLY A 52 -9.68 2.77 7.10
C GLY A 52 -8.26 2.63 7.67
N CYS A 53 -8.12 1.73 8.64
CA CYS A 53 -6.84 1.40 9.24
C CYS A 53 -5.92 0.71 8.25
N HIS A 54 -4.66 1.13 8.17
CA HIS A 54 -3.68 0.58 7.22
C HIS A 54 -2.25 0.74 7.72
N TRP A 55 -1.32 0.02 7.10
CA TRP A 55 0.11 0.20 7.32
C TRP A 55 0.65 1.26 6.39
N ALA A 56 1.16 2.36 6.94
CA ALA A 56 1.78 3.44 6.18
C ALA A 56 3.30 3.42 6.30
N GLY A 57 4.02 3.85 5.26
CA GLY A 57 5.47 4.09 5.37
C GLY A 57 5.78 5.11 6.48
N SER A 58 6.80 4.85 7.29
CA SER A 58 7.24 5.77 8.35
C SER A 58 7.90 7.02 7.76
N ALA A 59 8.01 8.11 8.53
CA ALA A 59 8.69 9.33 8.07
C ALA A 59 10.16 9.06 7.65
N SER A 60 10.86 8.17 8.36
CA SER A 60 12.23 7.76 8.02
C SER A 60 12.28 6.92 6.74
N TYR A 61 11.30 6.06 6.51
CA TYR A 61 11.12 5.35 5.24
C TYR A 61 10.85 6.33 4.09
N TRP A 62 10.02 7.35 4.33
CA TRP A 62 9.77 8.42 3.38
C TRP A 62 11.01 9.24 3.04
N PHE A 63 11.90 9.46 3.99
CA PHE A 63 13.19 10.12 3.72
C PHE A 63 14.10 9.23 2.85
N ARG A 64 14.14 7.92 3.13
CA ARG A 64 14.87 6.92 2.31
C ARG A 64 14.23 6.68 0.93
N ARG A 65 13.05 7.23 0.65
CA ARG A 65 12.36 7.13 -0.66
C ARG A 65 13.15 7.74 -1.81
N CYS A 66 14.00 8.73 -1.54
CA CYS A 66 14.85 9.30 -2.59
C CYS A 66 15.90 8.29 -3.09
N GLU A 67 16.25 7.30 -2.25
CA GLU A 67 17.25 6.27 -2.56
C GLU A 67 16.61 4.95 -3.03
N SER A 68 15.34 4.71 -2.70
CA SER A 68 14.62 3.48 -3.08
C SER A 68 13.61 3.77 -4.21
N ARG A 69 13.55 2.88 -5.22
CA ARG A 69 12.54 2.96 -6.29
C ARG A 69 11.11 2.61 -5.82
N GLY A 70 10.92 2.36 -4.53
CA GLY A 70 9.70 1.81 -3.94
C GLY A 70 8.45 2.68 -4.18
N HIS A 71 8.57 4.00 -4.17
CA HIS A 71 7.42 4.85 -4.50
C HIS A 71 7.01 4.77 -5.97
N ARG A 72 7.98 4.72 -6.89
CA ARG A 72 7.68 4.62 -8.32
C ARG A 72 7.00 3.28 -8.61
N GLU A 73 7.49 2.21 -7.97
CA GLU A 73 6.86 0.90 -8.01
C GLU A 73 5.44 0.95 -7.45
N TRP A 74 5.23 1.43 -6.22
CA TRP A 74 3.90 1.56 -5.60
C TRP A 74 2.94 2.37 -6.48
N ALA A 75 3.37 3.53 -6.98
CA ALA A 75 2.55 4.39 -7.82
C ALA A 75 2.19 3.74 -9.15
N PHE A 76 3.10 2.94 -9.73
CA PHE A 76 2.83 2.15 -10.93
C PHE A 76 1.79 1.06 -10.64
N ARG A 77 1.99 0.26 -9.59
CA ARG A 77 1.06 -0.82 -9.20
C ARG A 77 -0.35 -0.28 -8.89
N ARG A 78 -0.45 0.78 -8.09
CA ARG A 78 -1.75 1.45 -7.80
C ARG A 78 -2.44 2.05 -9.01
N ARG A 79 -1.71 2.39 -10.08
CA ARG A 79 -2.33 2.81 -11.34
C ARG A 79 -2.89 1.61 -12.11
N GLU A 80 -2.15 0.50 -12.15
CA GLU A 80 -2.60 -0.75 -12.78
C GLU A 80 -3.82 -1.34 -12.07
N ASP A 81 -3.84 -1.39 -10.74
CA ASP A 81 -5.00 -1.89 -9.99
C ASP A 81 -6.25 -1.07 -10.31
N ARG A 82 -6.16 0.27 -10.25
CA ARG A 82 -7.27 1.15 -10.62
C ARG A 82 -7.72 0.99 -12.07
N ARG A 83 -6.79 0.66 -12.99
CA ARG A 83 -7.15 0.35 -14.39
C ARG A 83 -7.92 -0.96 -14.46
N ARG A 84 -7.49 -1.98 -13.71
CA ARG A 84 -8.17 -3.28 -13.60
C ARG A 84 -9.58 -3.11 -13.02
N ASP A 85 -9.72 -2.40 -11.90
CA ASP A 85 -11.02 -2.15 -11.25
C ASP A 85 -11.99 -1.44 -12.20
N ARG A 86 -11.54 -0.40 -12.90
CA ARG A 86 -12.37 0.29 -13.90
C ARG A 86 -12.80 -0.63 -15.05
N ARG A 87 -11.92 -1.53 -15.50
CA ARG A 87 -12.26 -2.51 -16.55
C ARG A 87 -13.27 -3.53 -16.03
N ALA A 88 -13.11 -4.01 -14.80
CA ALA A 88 -14.04 -4.93 -14.15
C ALA A 88 -15.43 -4.28 -13.96
N ALA A 89 -15.49 -3.06 -13.43
CA ALA A 89 -16.74 -2.32 -13.25
C ALA A 89 -17.47 -2.07 -14.58
N ARG A 90 -16.74 -1.71 -15.64
CA ARG A 90 -17.31 -1.56 -16.99
C ARG A 90 -17.85 -2.89 -17.54
N ARG A 91 -17.19 -4.01 -17.26
CA ARG A 91 -17.67 -5.33 -17.66
C ARG A 91 -18.96 -5.68 -16.92
N ALA A 92 -18.97 -5.56 -15.60
CA ALA A 92 -20.15 -5.81 -14.77
C ALA A 92 -21.34 -4.94 -15.18
N LEU A 93 -21.11 -3.66 -15.51
CA LEU A 93 -22.16 -2.78 -16.00
C LEU A 93 -22.75 -3.26 -17.34
N ARG A 94 -21.91 -3.74 -18.27
CA ARG A 94 -22.38 -4.29 -19.54
C ARG A 94 -23.17 -5.59 -19.34
N GLU A 95 -22.77 -6.43 -18.40
CA GLU A 95 -23.48 -7.65 -18.03
C GLU A 95 -24.84 -7.34 -17.38
N HIS A 96 -24.95 -6.24 -16.62
CA HIS A 96 -26.20 -5.83 -15.99
C HIS A 96 -27.17 -5.09 -16.91
N LEU A 97 -26.66 -4.42 -17.94
CA LEU A 97 -27.46 -3.68 -18.94
C LEU A 97 -27.79 -4.50 -20.20
N GLY A 98 -27.22 -5.70 -20.34
CA GLY A 98 -27.55 -6.67 -21.38
C GLY A 98 -28.64 -7.64 -20.93
#